data_AF-A0A226DEH9-F1
#
_entry.id   AF-A0A226DEH9-F1
#
_cell.length_a   1.000
_cell.length_b   1.000
_cell.length_c   1.000
_cell.angle_alpha   90.00
_cell.angle_beta   90.00
_cell.angle_gamma   90.00
#
_symmetry.space_group_name_H-M   'P 1'
#
loop_
_entity.id
_entity.type
_entity.pdbx_description
1 polymer ?
#
loop_
_entity_poly.entity_id
_entity_poly.type
_entity_poly.pdbx_seq_one_letter_code
_entity_poly.pdbx_strand_id
1 'polypeptide(L)'
;MVFIENVKALGTTPIWGYGFSKSHPRPPPLDYRSIRSKLQRLGIYFGDHNCDIRVLSCSPSLAEKNDMSQAMAPESFGKDYSFPADLYSLGLVIWEVCQLLKSNEKKRLFDRLINDKEEHLVVDHPEIQGVRQLIIDLTKRKADDRIQSIDEVSGIVEAWTFKINLVARNGEELRECLKNPVPGLEITLIECMYSGKFEMKRENVTIIGKGEQTIIRGEFNISGTGYKISNLKFQQGEVYKTGLRYLKVYGNKNKLHDISLSGGSYGIVVTGDHNQFEDINISHMNDGMRISGSYNEIDRVILETISSRCISFEFYSHHNTISNVTGNNVGSGIRSSGQDNTFKNFSFTKGNGYRGDGILLSPNAQSQAAERVKAFGGLNIVGYRGEGLVNMEGI
;
A
#
# COMPACT_ATOMS: atom_id res chain seq x y z
N MET A 1 15.66 -2.69 -15.56
CA MET A 1 14.55 -2.19 -14.73
C MET A 1 15.00 -0.84 -14.19
N VAL A 2 14.57 0.24 -14.82
CA VAL A 2 15.09 1.59 -14.54
C VAL A 2 14.32 2.18 -13.36
N PHE A 3 15.08 2.74 -12.42
CA PHE A 3 14.59 3.37 -11.20
C PHE A 3 13.78 4.63 -11.54
N ILE A 4 12.56 4.72 -11.00
CA ILE A 4 11.84 5.99 -10.86
C ILE A 4 12.33 6.61 -9.54
N GLU A 5 13.41 7.39 -9.62
CA GLU A 5 13.89 8.18 -8.49
C GLU A 5 13.08 9.49 -8.35
N ASN A 6 13.08 9.99 -7.11
CA ASN A 6 12.26 11.04 -6.52
C ASN A 6 12.00 12.31 -7.33
N VAL A 7 10.80 12.86 -7.12
CA VAL A 7 10.46 14.23 -7.51
C VAL A 7 10.32 15.12 -6.28
N LYS A 8 11.17 16.15 -6.19
CA LYS A 8 10.95 17.33 -5.35
C LYS A 8 10.13 18.37 -6.13
N ALA A 9 9.07 18.89 -5.50
CA ALA A 9 8.29 19.99 -6.04
C ALA A 9 9.11 21.28 -6.02
N LEU A 10 9.27 21.92 -7.19
CA LEU A 10 9.82 23.27 -7.33
C LEU A 10 9.01 24.08 -8.36
N GLY A 11 8.81 25.36 -8.03
CA GLY A 11 8.69 26.51 -8.93
C GLY A 11 7.60 26.48 -10.02
N THR A 12 6.60 27.35 -9.87
CA THR A 12 5.59 27.63 -10.90
C THR A 12 6.13 28.59 -11.97
N THR A 13 6.14 28.18 -13.24
CA THR A 13 6.26 29.11 -14.37
C THR A 13 5.31 28.65 -15.49
N PRO A 14 4.44 29.52 -16.05
CA PRO A 14 3.39 29.10 -17.00
C PRO A 14 3.95 28.75 -18.38
N ILE A 15 3.29 27.83 -19.10
CA ILE A 15 3.64 27.38 -20.45
C ILE A 15 3.39 28.42 -21.56
N TRP A 16 2.65 29.50 -21.29
CA TRP A 16 2.28 30.48 -22.31
C TRP A 16 2.98 31.81 -22.10
N GLY A 17 4.24 31.87 -22.53
CA GLY A 17 5.11 33.03 -22.38
C GLY A 17 5.56 33.70 -23.67
N TYR A 18 5.03 33.37 -24.86
CA TYR A 18 5.37 34.09 -26.09
C TYR A 18 4.21 34.13 -27.10
N GLY A 19 3.71 35.34 -27.38
CA GLY A 19 3.39 35.74 -28.76
C GLY A 19 2.01 35.46 -29.38
N PHE A 20 0.96 35.06 -28.64
CA PHE A 20 -0.37 34.94 -29.26
C PHE A 20 -1.15 36.26 -29.26
N SER A 21 -1.44 36.76 -30.47
CA SER A 21 -2.38 37.83 -30.74
C SER A 21 -3.78 37.47 -30.21
N LYS A 22 -4.46 38.44 -29.56
CA LYS A 22 -5.71 38.32 -28.80
C LYS A 22 -6.98 37.94 -29.60
N SER A 23 -6.90 37.48 -30.85
CA SER A 23 -8.04 37.50 -31.76
C SER A 23 -8.82 36.19 -31.95
N HIS A 24 -8.48 35.06 -31.30
CA HIS A 24 -9.19 33.79 -31.49
C HIS A 24 -9.64 33.14 -30.18
N PRO A 25 -10.85 32.55 -30.12
CA PRO A 25 -11.33 31.82 -28.95
C PRO A 25 -10.44 30.60 -28.70
N ARG A 26 -9.99 30.44 -27.45
CA ARG A 26 -9.19 29.27 -27.06
C ARG A 26 -10.08 28.02 -27.08
N PRO A 27 -9.60 26.89 -27.59
CA PRO A 27 -10.30 25.62 -27.40
C PRO A 27 -10.44 25.33 -25.89
N PRO A 28 -11.51 24.65 -25.46
CA PRO A 28 -11.68 24.27 -24.07
C PRO A 28 -10.51 23.36 -23.62
N PRO A 29 -10.02 23.50 -22.39
CA PRO A 29 -8.92 22.69 -21.89
C PRO A 29 -9.32 21.21 -21.79
N LEU A 30 -8.38 20.31 -22.12
CA LEU A 30 -8.56 18.86 -22.03
C LEU A 30 -8.90 18.41 -20.60
N ASP A 31 -9.95 17.62 -20.44
CA ASP A 31 -10.27 16.99 -19.17
C ASP A 31 -9.59 15.62 -19.05
N TYR A 32 -8.34 15.61 -18.58
CA TYR A 32 -7.58 14.38 -18.36
C TYR A 32 -8.02 13.57 -17.14
N ARG A 33 -9.12 13.94 -16.46
CA ARG A 33 -9.55 13.30 -15.21
C ARG A 33 -9.70 11.79 -15.32
N SER A 34 -10.20 11.27 -16.44
CA SER A 34 -10.37 9.83 -16.68
C SER A 34 -9.04 9.07 -16.66
N ILE A 35 -7.99 9.63 -17.29
CA ILE A 35 -6.70 8.95 -17.46
C ILE A 35 -5.61 9.39 -16.48
N ARG A 36 -5.85 10.44 -15.68
CA ARG A 36 -4.88 11.06 -14.78
C ARG A 36 -4.18 10.05 -13.87
N SER A 37 -4.94 9.17 -13.23
CA SER A 37 -4.40 8.21 -12.26
C SER A 37 -3.44 7.19 -12.90
N LYS A 38 -3.67 6.82 -14.16
CA LYS A 38 -2.84 5.87 -14.91
C LYS A 38 -1.58 6.54 -15.45
N LEU A 39 -1.71 7.77 -15.97
CA LEU A 39 -0.55 8.55 -16.41
C LEU A 39 0.37 8.95 -15.24
N GLN A 40 -0.18 9.21 -14.06
CA GLN A 40 0.63 9.40 -12.85
C GLN A 40 1.44 8.17 -12.47
N ARG A 41 0.96 6.95 -12.75
CA ARG A 41 1.73 5.71 -12.55
C ARG A 41 2.93 5.60 -13.49
N LEU A 42 2.89 6.28 -14.63
CA LEU A 42 4.02 6.45 -15.54
C LEU A 42 4.98 7.57 -15.12
N GLY A 43 4.65 8.35 -14.09
CA GLY A 43 5.41 9.55 -13.73
C GLY A 43 5.06 10.79 -14.57
N ILE A 44 3.92 10.77 -15.29
CA ILE A 44 3.39 11.91 -16.04
C ILE A 44 2.38 12.65 -15.16
N TYR A 45 2.60 13.95 -14.95
CA TYR A 45 1.75 14.77 -14.08
C TYR A 45 1.21 15.98 -14.84
N PHE A 46 -0.09 16.25 -14.69
CA PHE A 46 -0.73 17.45 -15.21
C PHE A 46 -0.79 18.55 -14.13
N GLY A 47 -0.45 19.78 -14.49
CA GLY A 47 -0.56 20.96 -13.62
C GLY A 47 -2.02 21.44 -13.42
N ASP A 48 -2.23 22.29 -12.41
CA ASP A 48 -3.56 22.76 -11.95
C ASP A 48 -4.33 23.62 -12.96
N HIS A 49 -3.70 23.96 -14.08
CA HIS A 49 -4.37 24.40 -15.29
C HIS A 49 -4.12 23.31 -16.31
N ASN A 50 -5.18 22.63 -16.76
CA ASN A 50 -5.23 21.50 -17.71
C ASN A 50 -4.48 21.69 -19.07
N CYS A 51 -3.62 22.69 -19.19
CA CYS A 51 -2.73 22.99 -20.29
C CYS A 51 -1.24 22.73 -19.98
N ASP A 52 -0.89 22.28 -18.76
CA ASP A 52 0.49 22.01 -18.37
C ASP A 52 0.76 20.50 -18.20
N ILE A 53 1.51 19.90 -19.14
CA ILE A 53 2.05 18.54 -19.01
C ILE A 53 3.47 18.64 -18.41
N ARG A 54 3.70 17.97 -17.27
CA ARG A 54 5.02 17.87 -16.64
C ARG A 54 5.51 16.43 -16.69
N VAL A 55 6.69 16.24 -17.27
CA VAL A 55 7.50 15.02 -17.11
C VAL A 55 8.50 15.29 -16.02
N LEU A 56 8.42 14.53 -14.93
CA LEU A 56 9.37 14.66 -13.85
C LEU A 56 10.45 13.60 -14.06
N SER A 57 11.45 13.94 -14.87
CA SER A 57 12.65 13.12 -15.01
C SER A 57 13.57 13.35 -13.80
N CYS A 58 14.17 12.27 -13.31
CA CYS A 58 15.09 12.34 -12.18
C CYS A 58 16.44 12.91 -12.64
N SER A 59 16.58 14.24 -12.60
CA SER A 59 17.85 14.98 -12.56
C SER A 59 17.55 16.45 -12.20
N PRO A 60 18.13 17.04 -11.13
CA PRO A 60 17.81 18.40 -10.68
C PRO A 60 18.21 19.55 -11.62
N SER A 61 18.62 19.29 -12.86
CA SER A 61 19.33 20.27 -13.70
C SER A 61 18.73 20.52 -15.08
N LEU A 62 17.52 20.08 -15.40
CA LEU A 62 17.03 20.06 -16.80
C LEU A 62 15.65 20.70 -17.04
N ALA A 63 15.22 21.63 -16.20
CA ALA A 63 14.17 22.58 -16.59
C ALA A 63 14.76 23.72 -17.44
N GLU A 64 15.43 23.40 -18.54
CA GLU A 64 15.85 24.41 -19.52
C GLU A 64 14.73 24.65 -20.55
N LYS A 65 14.43 25.93 -20.79
CA LYS A 65 13.42 26.50 -21.71
C LYS A 65 13.40 25.93 -23.15
N ASN A 66 14.33 25.06 -23.53
CA ASN A 66 14.53 24.55 -24.89
C ASN A 66 13.84 23.21 -25.20
N ASP A 67 13.46 22.41 -24.20
CA ASP A 67 12.99 21.02 -24.43
C ASP A 67 11.54 20.95 -24.96
N MET A 68 10.68 21.94 -24.64
CA MET A 68 9.25 21.91 -24.99
C MET A 68 8.94 22.23 -26.46
N SER A 69 9.87 22.85 -27.19
CA SER A 69 9.68 23.13 -28.63
C SER A 69 9.65 21.87 -29.49
N GLN A 70 10.15 20.76 -28.96
CA GLN A 70 10.29 19.49 -29.67
C GLN A 70 9.00 18.65 -29.67
N ALA A 71 8.07 18.94 -28.76
CA ALA A 71 6.82 18.20 -28.62
C ALA A 71 5.62 18.86 -29.32
N MET A 72 5.83 20.01 -29.99
CA MET A 72 4.75 20.73 -30.68
C MET A 72 4.29 20.00 -31.93
N ALA A 73 2.97 19.98 -32.14
CA ALA A 73 2.39 19.42 -33.34
C ALA A 73 2.80 20.22 -34.60
N PRO A 74 2.94 19.58 -35.78
CA PRO A 74 3.36 20.27 -37.01
C PRO A 74 2.47 21.46 -37.38
N GLU A 75 1.17 21.38 -37.09
CA GLU A 75 0.19 22.43 -37.33
C GLU A 75 0.21 23.56 -36.30
N SER A 76 0.85 23.37 -35.14
CA SER A 76 0.96 24.40 -34.09
C SER A 76 1.80 25.61 -34.53
N PHE A 77 2.62 25.47 -35.57
CA PHE A 77 3.34 26.57 -36.20
C PHE A 77 2.47 27.38 -37.18
N GLY A 78 1.26 26.90 -37.50
CA GLY A 78 0.25 27.58 -38.32
C GLY A 78 -0.79 28.33 -37.49
N LYS A 79 -1.86 28.80 -38.15
CA LYS A 79 -3.00 29.47 -37.48
C LYS A 79 -4.08 28.50 -36.97
N ASP A 80 -3.95 27.21 -37.29
CA ASP A 80 -5.00 26.20 -37.14
C ASP A 80 -4.72 25.24 -35.97
N TYR A 81 -4.40 25.81 -34.81
CA TYR A 81 -4.27 25.03 -33.58
C TYR A 81 -5.61 24.41 -33.21
N SER A 82 -5.64 23.10 -32.98
CA SER A 82 -6.85 22.34 -32.68
C SER A 82 -6.57 21.24 -31.65
N PHE A 83 -7.63 20.64 -31.11
CA PHE A 83 -7.60 19.59 -30.10
C PHE A 83 -6.60 18.44 -30.38
N PRO A 84 -6.46 17.93 -31.63
CA PRO A 84 -5.46 16.91 -31.96
C PRO A 84 -3.99 17.31 -31.72
N ALA A 85 -3.67 18.61 -31.58
CA ALA A 85 -2.31 19.08 -31.31
C ALA A 85 -1.85 18.75 -29.88
N ASP A 86 -2.78 18.81 -28.91
CA ASP A 86 -2.51 18.41 -27.53
C ASP A 86 -2.35 16.90 -27.40
N LEU A 87 -3.17 16.13 -28.11
CA LEU A 87 -3.06 14.66 -28.18
C LEU A 87 -1.72 14.22 -28.79
N TYR A 88 -1.25 14.93 -29.81
CA TYR A 88 0.08 14.73 -30.38
C TYR A 88 1.19 14.93 -29.33
N SER A 89 1.11 16.03 -28.58
CA SER A 89 2.08 16.34 -27.53
C SER A 89 2.07 15.26 -26.43
N LEU A 90 0.88 14.78 -26.05
CA LEU A 90 0.72 13.67 -25.11
C LEU A 90 1.39 12.38 -25.63
N GLY A 91 1.24 12.05 -26.92
CA GLY A 91 1.86 10.87 -27.52
C GLY A 91 3.39 10.89 -27.42
N LEU A 92 4.02 12.04 -27.70
CA LEU A 92 5.48 12.20 -27.58
C LEU A 92 5.95 12.13 -26.13
N VAL A 93 5.19 12.68 -25.18
CA VAL A 93 5.48 12.57 -23.74
C VAL A 93 5.38 11.13 -23.26
N ILE A 94 4.34 10.39 -23.67
CA ILE A 94 4.20 8.96 -23.35
C ILE A 94 5.39 8.17 -23.90
N TRP A 95 5.81 8.46 -25.14
CA TRP A 95 6.96 7.80 -25.75
C TRP A 95 8.27 8.08 -25.00
N GLU A 96 8.53 9.35 -24.68
CA GLU A 96 9.69 9.77 -23.89
C GLU A 96 9.80 8.96 -22.59
N VAL A 97 8.69 8.85 -21.87
CA VAL A 97 8.65 8.19 -20.56
C VAL A 97 8.77 6.67 -20.68
N CYS A 98 8.06 6.06 -21.63
CA CYS A 98 8.03 4.60 -21.76
C CYS A 98 9.36 4.02 -22.26
N GLN A 99 10.13 4.76 -23.05
CA GLN A 99 11.43 4.30 -23.59
C GLN A 99 12.64 5.05 -23.02
N LEU A 100 12.42 6.00 -22.11
CA LEU A 100 13.46 6.76 -21.43
C LEU A 100 14.42 7.44 -22.42
N LEU A 101 13.82 8.14 -23.39
CA LEU A 101 14.56 8.79 -24.46
C LEU A 101 15.47 9.88 -23.90
N LYS A 102 16.74 9.87 -24.30
CA LYS A 102 17.71 10.89 -23.88
C LYS A 102 17.43 12.21 -24.58
N SER A 103 17.53 13.33 -23.86
CA SER A 103 17.23 14.67 -24.40
C SER A 103 17.99 15.02 -25.69
N ASN A 104 19.21 14.53 -25.87
CA ASN A 104 20.01 14.77 -27.07
C ASN A 104 19.56 13.94 -28.30
N GLU A 105 18.73 12.91 -28.11
CA GLU A 105 18.23 12.02 -29.17
C GLU A 105 16.76 12.27 -29.51
N LYS A 106 15.97 12.86 -28.59
CA LYS A 106 14.53 13.11 -28.72
C LYS A 106 14.15 13.74 -30.06
N LYS A 107 14.73 14.91 -30.38
CA LYS A 107 14.42 15.64 -31.63
C LYS A 107 14.60 14.76 -32.88
N ARG A 108 15.69 13.98 -32.95
CA ARG A 108 15.96 13.11 -34.09
C ARG A 108 14.98 11.94 -34.16
N LEU A 109 14.63 11.36 -33.02
CA LEU A 109 13.71 10.23 -32.95
C LEU A 109 12.27 10.67 -33.29
N PHE A 110 11.84 11.82 -32.78
CA PHE A 110 10.54 12.41 -33.09
C PHE A 110 10.43 12.69 -34.59
N ASP A 111 11.43 13.37 -35.16
CA ASP A 111 11.46 13.67 -36.60
C ASP A 111 11.36 12.40 -37.46
N ARG A 112 12.13 11.35 -37.15
CA ARG A 112 12.07 10.08 -37.89
C ARG A 112 10.74 9.34 -37.72
N LEU A 113 10.14 9.35 -36.53
CA LEU A 113 8.82 8.74 -36.34
C LEU A 113 7.76 9.47 -37.19
N ILE A 114 7.79 10.80 -37.17
CA ILE A 114 6.69 11.63 -37.71
C ILE A 114 6.85 11.89 -39.21
N ASN A 115 8.05 12.23 -39.66
CA ASN A 115 8.33 12.59 -41.05
C ASN A 115 8.76 11.39 -41.89
N ASP A 116 9.63 10.54 -41.35
CA ASP A 116 10.14 9.35 -42.05
C ASP A 116 9.24 8.11 -41.85
N LYS A 117 8.21 8.23 -41.00
CA LYS A 117 7.25 7.15 -40.67
C LYS A 117 7.92 5.90 -40.13
N GLU A 118 9.02 6.07 -39.40
CA GLU A 118 9.77 4.96 -38.82
C GLU A 118 9.10 4.43 -37.54
N GLU A 119 7.91 3.84 -37.66
CA GLU A 119 7.11 3.31 -36.54
C GLU A 119 7.79 2.17 -35.76
N HIS A 120 8.84 1.58 -36.31
CA HIS A 120 9.65 0.57 -35.64
C HIS A 120 10.55 1.17 -34.53
N LEU A 121 10.72 2.50 -34.51
CA LEU A 121 11.42 3.20 -33.42
C LEU A 121 10.62 3.16 -32.13
N VAL A 122 9.28 3.03 -32.22
CA VAL A 122 8.44 2.80 -31.06
C VAL A 122 8.39 1.29 -30.79
N VAL A 123 9.19 0.82 -29.84
CA VAL A 123 9.16 -0.56 -29.36
C VAL A 123 8.01 -0.80 -28.36
N ASP A 124 7.51 -2.04 -28.33
CA ASP A 124 6.53 -2.47 -27.33
C ASP A 124 7.10 -2.40 -25.92
N HIS A 125 6.33 -1.86 -24.98
CA HIS A 125 6.72 -1.86 -23.57
C HIS A 125 6.36 -3.21 -22.94
N PRO A 126 7.30 -3.86 -22.23
CA PRO A 126 7.10 -5.21 -21.69
C PRO A 126 5.91 -5.33 -20.73
N GLU A 127 5.54 -4.23 -20.05
CA GLU A 127 4.50 -4.21 -19.01
C GLU A 127 3.25 -3.38 -19.39
N ILE A 128 3.27 -2.67 -20.51
CA ILE A 128 2.18 -1.76 -20.89
C ILE A 128 1.70 -2.12 -22.29
N GLN A 129 0.72 -3.01 -22.34
CA GLN A 129 0.14 -3.47 -23.61
C GLN A 129 -0.53 -2.31 -24.36
N GLY A 130 -0.36 -2.28 -25.68
CA GLY A 130 -0.98 -1.28 -26.55
C GLY A 130 -0.33 0.10 -26.54
N VAL A 131 0.67 0.37 -25.69
CA VAL A 131 1.31 1.70 -25.62
C VAL A 131 2.01 2.08 -26.92
N ARG A 132 2.60 1.10 -27.62
CA ARG A 132 3.23 1.31 -28.94
C ARG A 132 2.23 1.87 -29.94
N GLN A 133 1.09 1.19 -30.07
CA GLN A 133 0.03 1.60 -30.99
C GLN A 133 -0.56 2.95 -30.60
N LEU A 134 -0.77 3.19 -29.30
CA LEU A 134 -1.24 4.48 -28.79
C LEU A 134 -0.30 5.63 -29.16
N ILE A 135 1.01 5.48 -28.97
CA ILE A 135 2.00 6.50 -29.35
C ILE A 135 1.92 6.78 -30.85
N ILE A 136 1.93 5.73 -31.68
CA ILE A 136 1.86 5.87 -33.15
C ILE A 136 0.59 6.63 -33.54
N ASP A 137 -0.57 6.23 -33.02
CA ASP A 137 -1.86 6.84 -33.37
C ASP A 137 -2.01 8.28 -32.85
N LEU A 138 -1.40 8.64 -31.72
CA LEU A 138 -1.39 10.02 -31.22
C LEU A 138 -0.46 10.93 -32.03
N THR A 139 0.65 10.40 -32.55
CA THR A 139 1.75 11.20 -33.13
C THR A 139 1.72 11.30 -34.65
N LYS A 140 0.68 10.79 -35.33
CA LYS A 140 0.58 10.87 -36.80
C LYS A 140 0.70 12.31 -37.28
N ARG A 141 1.38 12.52 -38.40
CA ARG A 141 1.67 13.87 -38.91
C ARG A 141 0.41 14.70 -39.20
N LYS A 142 -0.59 14.12 -39.88
CA LYS A 142 -1.84 14.81 -40.19
C LYS A 142 -2.79 14.73 -39.00
N ALA A 143 -3.40 15.86 -38.64
CA ALA A 143 -4.34 15.94 -37.53
C ALA A 143 -5.52 14.96 -37.70
N ASP A 144 -6.09 14.86 -38.91
CA ASP A 144 -7.25 14.01 -39.21
C ASP A 144 -6.97 12.50 -39.07
N ASP A 145 -5.71 12.08 -39.19
CA ASP A 145 -5.33 10.67 -39.08
C ASP A 145 -5.14 10.21 -37.62
N ARG A 146 -5.01 11.17 -36.68
CA ARG A 146 -4.78 10.92 -35.25
C ARG A 146 -6.03 10.42 -34.54
N ILE A 147 -5.84 9.94 -33.31
CA ILE A 147 -6.95 9.82 -32.36
C ILE A 147 -7.60 11.22 -32.18
N GLN A 148 -8.93 11.27 -32.26
CA GLN A 148 -9.68 12.53 -32.27
C GLN A 148 -10.33 12.87 -30.93
N SER A 149 -10.33 11.96 -29.96
CA SER A 149 -10.98 12.14 -28.67
C SER A 149 -10.18 11.60 -27.49
N ILE A 150 -10.36 12.19 -26.31
CA ILE A 150 -9.76 11.70 -25.07
C ILE A 150 -10.40 10.39 -24.59
N ASP A 151 -11.63 10.10 -25.03
CA ASP A 151 -12.35 8.87 -24.67
C ASP A 151 -11.72 7.64 -25.33
N GLU A 152 -11.29 7.76 -26.60
CA GLU A 152 -10.51 6.72 -27.28
C GLU A 152 -9.17 6.44 -26.58
N VAL A 153 -8.47 7.50 -26.14
CA VAL A 153 -7.26 7.37 -25.32
C VAL A 153 -7.58 6.68 -23.99
N SER A 154 -8.71 7.05 -23.37
CA SER A 154 -9.15 6.48 -22.09
C SER A 154 -9.38 4.98 -22.19
N GLY A 155 -10.05 4.50 -23.24
CA GLY A 155 -10.28 3.07 -23.45
C GLY A 155 -8.99 2.24 -23.51
N ILE A 156 -7.92 2.78 -24.13
CA ILE A 156 -6.62 2.11 -24.21
C ILE A 156 -5.87 2.18 -22.87
N VAL A 157 -5.83 3.37 -22.25
CA VAL A 157 -5.11 3.62 -21.00
C VAL A 157 -5.74 2.91 -19.80
N GLU A 158 -7.05 2.74 -19.78
CA GLU A 158 -7.77 2.03 -18.72
C GLU A 158 -7.38 0.54 -18.68
N ALA A 159 -7.16 -0.06 -19.84
CA ALA A 159 -6.71 -1.44 -19.99
C ALA A 159 -5.28 -1.68 -19.46
N TRP A 160 -4.49 -0.62 -19.21
CA TRP A 160 -3.13 -0.78 -18.70
C TRP A 160 -3.09 -1.33 -17.28
N THR A 161 -2.53 -2.52 -17.11
CA THR A 161 -2.30 -3.14 -15.80
C THR A 161 -0.90 -2.85 -15.32
N PHE A 162 -0.73 -1.85 -14.45
CA PHE A 162 0.54 -1.60 -13.80
C PHE A 162 0.69 -2.54 -12.59
N LYS A 163 1.50 -3.59 -12.72
CA LYS A 163 2.08 -4.28 -11.56
C LYS A 163 3.35 -3.54 -11.17
N ILE A 164 3.20 -2.45 -10.42
CA ILE A 164 4.38 -1.78 -9.85
C ILE A 164 4.84 -2.64 -8.69
N ASN A 165 5.76 -3.55 -8.97
CA ASN A 165 6.43 -4.34 -7.94
C ASN A 165 7.68 -3.56 -7.52
N LEU A 166 7.59 -2.82 -6.42
CA LEU A 166 8.75 -2.15 -5.84
C LEU A 166 9.53 -3.15 -4.99
N VAL A 167 10.85 -3.03 -5.02
CA VAL A 167 11.74 -3.80 -4.14
C VAL A 167 12.43 -2.82 -3.21
N ALA A 168 12.16 -2.95 -1.91
CA ALA A 168 12.89 -2.21 -0.89
C ALA A 168 14.05 -3.06 -0.37
N ARG A 169 15.23 -2.44 -0.24
CA ARG A 169 16.47 -3.10 0.19
C ARG A 169 16.97 -2.70 1.57
N ASN A 170 16.32 -1.72 2.18
CA ASN A 170 16.65 -1.20 3.50
C ASN A 170 15.47 -0.38 4.05
N GLY A 171 15.58 0.06 5.30
CA GLY A 171 14.55 0.86 5.98
C GLY A 171 14.26 2.22 5.32
N GLU A 172 15.22 2.83 4.63
CA GLU A 172 15.00 4.11 3.95
C GLU A 172 14.16 3.91 2.69
N GLU A 173 14.53 2.95 1.84
CA GLU A 173 13.77 2.59 0.64
C GLU A 173 12.33 2.18 0.98
N LEU A 174 12.14 1.40 2.04
CA LEU A 174 10.79 1.04 2.50
C LEU A 174 10.01 2.30 2.92
N ARG A 175 10.64 3.22 3.66
CA ARG A 175 9.98 4.47 4.06
C ARG A 175 9.58 5.30 2.85
N GLU A 176 10.45 5.41 1.84
CA GLU A 176 10.13 6.10 0.59
C GLU A 176 8.94 5.45 -0.14
N CYS A 177 8.93 4.12 -0.26
CA CYS A 177 7.81 3.39 -0.86
C CYS A 177 6.47 3.66 -0.15
N LEU A 178 6.50 3.90 1.17
CA LEU A 178 5.33 4.14 2.01
C LEU A 178 4.87 5.60 2.08
N LYS A 179 5.63 6.57 1.56
CA LYS A 179 5.23 8.00 1.62
C LYS A 179 3.97 8.29 0.81
N ASN A 180 3.94 7.83 -0.45
CA ASN A 180 2.84 8.08 -1.38
C ASN A 180 2.51 6.83 -2.22
N PRO A 181 2.17 5.70 -1.59
CA PRO A 181 1.86 4.49 -2.33
C PRO A 181 0.55 4.66 -3.10
N VAL A 182 0.54 4.14 -4.33
CA VAL A 182 -0.64 4.09 -5.18
C VAL A 182 -1.46 2.85 -4.83
N PRO A 183 -2.81 2.90 -4.82
CA PRO A 183 -3.63 1.70 -4.60
C PRO A 183 -3.30 0.58 -5.60
N GLY A 184 -3.14 -0.63 -5.08
CA GLY A 184 -2.71 -1.82 -5.81
C GLY A 184 -1.19 -1.99 -5.92
N LEU A 185 -0.40 -1.11 -5.32
CA LEU A 185 1.06 -1.23 -5.26
C LEU A 185 1.48 -2.49 -4.48
N GLU A 186 2.49 -3.20 -4.98
CA GLU A 186 3.13 -4.31 -4.30
C GLU A 186 4.58 -3.95 -3.96
N ILE A 187 4.95 -4.09 -2.69
CA ILE A 187 6.28 -3.80 -2.18
C ILE A 187 6.87 -5.12 -1.67
N THR A 188 7.88 -5.62 -2.37
CA THR A 188 8.69 -6.76 -1.94
C THR A 188 9.84 -6.27 -1.08
N LEU A 189 10.00 -6.85 0.11
CA LEU A 189 11.14 -6.62 0.98
C LEU A 189 12.13 -7.76 0.80
N ILE A 190 13.38 -7.46 0.43
CA ILE A 190 14.43 -8.47 0.47
C ILE A 190 14.75 -8.86 1.93
N GLU A 191 15.46 -9.96 2.09
CA GLU A 191 15.98 -10.40 3.38
C GLU A 191 17.05 -9.43 3.90
N CYS A 192 16.66 -8.60 4.86
CA CYS A 192 17.55 -7.73 5.62
C CYS A 192 16.81 -7.14 6.83
N MET A 193 17.50 -6.33 7.63
CA MET A 193 16.91 -5.60 8.75
C MET A 193 16.46 -4.19 8.33
N TYR A 194 15.16 -3.92 8.48
CA TYR A 194 14.51 -2.63 8.25
C TYR A 194 14.33 -1.92 9.59
N SER A 195 15.23 -0.99 9.91
CA SER A 195 15.15 -0.22 11.16
C SER A 195 14.45 1.12 10.96
N GLY A 196 13.51 1.46 11.84
CA GLY A 196 12.88 2.78 11.85
C GLY A 196 11.39 2.78 12.22
N LYS A 197 10.73 3.89 11.91
CA LYS A 197 9.28 4.06 12.04
C LYS A 197 8.65 3.97 10.66
N PHE A 198 7.68 3.07 10.51
CA PHE A 198 6.94 2.84 9.28
C PHE A 198 5.47 3.17 9.50
N GLU A 199 4.93 4.07 8.70
CA GLU A 199 3.55 4.52 8.79
C GLU A 199 2.84 4.29 7.46
N MET A 200 1.75 3.54 7.52
CA MET A 200 0.95 3.17 6.36
C MET A 200 -0.44 3.82 6.47
N LYS A 201 -0.63 4.91 5.74
CA LYS A 201 -1.84 5.76 5.85
C LYS A 201 -2.76 5.70 4.63
N ARG A 202 -2.32 5.10 3.53
CA ARG A 202 -3.07 4.97 2.28
C ARG A 202 -3.82 3.65 2.22
N GLU A 203 -4.26 3.20 1.05
CA GLU A 203 -5.15 2.05 0.95
C GLU A 203 -4.65 1.03 -0.08
N ASN A 204 -5.02 -0.23 0.13
CA ASN A 204 -4.87 -1.33 -0.83
C ASN A 204 -3.43 -1.53 -1.32
N VAL A 205 -2.46 -1.47 -0.41
CA VAL A 205 -1.04 -1.76 -0.72
C VAL A 205 -0.68 -3.14 -0.18
N THR A 206 0.11 -3.88 -0.94
CA THR A 206 0.63 -5.19 -0.56
C THR A 206 2.09 -5.07 -0.16
N ILE A 207 2.49 -5.63 0.99
CA ILE A 207 3.87 -5.67 1.47
C ILE A 207 4.24 -7.13 1.75
N ILE A 208 5.28 -7.64 1.10
CA ILE A 208 5.66 -9.06 1.17
C ILE A 208 7.13 -9.17 1.54
N GLY A 209 7.43 -9.85 2.65
CA GLY A 209 8.80 -10.27 2.95
C GLY A 209 9.22 -11.47 2.10
N LYS A 210 10.49 -11.49 1.69
CA LYS A 210 11.05 -12.61 0.90
C LYS A 210 11.31 -13.87 1.73
N GLY A 211 11.41 -13.76 3.05
CA GLY A 211 11.73 -14.89 3.92
C GLY A 211 11.90 -14.48 5.38
N GLU A 212 12.33 -15.44 6.21
CA GLU A 212 12.45 -15.30 7.67
C GLU A 212 13.46 -14.23 8.10
N GLN A 213 14.39 -13.86 7.21
CA GLN A 213 15.39 -12.82 7.44
C GLN A 213 14.90 -11.41 7.04
N THR A 214 13.63 -11.26 6.61
CA THR A 214 12.99 -9.95 6.46
C THR A 214 12.53 -9.44 7.84
N ILE A 215 13.42 -8.69 8.50
CA ILE A 215 13.25 -8.27 9.90
C ILE A 215 12.87 -6.79 9.98
N ILE A 216 11.74 -6.48 10.60
CA ILE A 216 11.35 -5.13 10.98
C ILE A 216 11.81 -4.84 12.42
N ARG A 217 12.60 -3.77 12.58
CA ARG A 217 13.07 -3.29 13.89
C ARG A 217 12.61 -1.87 14.14
N GLY A 218 11.52 -1.73 14.89
CA GLY A 218 10.98 -0.43 15.28
C GLY A 218 9.45 -0.43 15.31
N GLU A 219 8.86 0.73 15.00
CA GLU A 219 7.40 0.89 15.01
C GLU A 219 6.82 0.64 13.62
N PHE A 220 5.76 -0.17 13.56
CA PHE A 220 5.03 -0.45 12.33
C PHE A 220 3.54 -0.16 12.55
N ASN A 221 3.08 0.96 12.01
CA ASN A 221 1.74 1.49 12.23
C ASN A 221 0.91 1.44 10.94
N ILE A 222 -0.19 0.70 10.98
CA ILE A 222 -1.14 0.53 9.88
C ILE A 222 -2.40 1.34 10.20
N SER A 223 -2.51 2.53 9.63
CA SER A 223 -3.68 3.40 9.83
C SER A 223 -4.65 3.39 8.66
N GLY A 224 -4.21 2.97 7.48
CA GLY A 224 -5.07 2.87 6.31
C GLY A 224 -5.77 1.51 6.16
N THR A 225 -6.51 1.36 5.07
CA THR A 225 -7.48 0.27 4.87
C THR A 225 -7.05 -0.68 3.76
N GLY A 226 -7.34 -1.97 3.91
CA GLY A 226 -7.17 -2.94 2.82
C GLY A 226 -5.73 -3.35 2.53
N TYR A 227 -4.79 -3.12 3.46
CA TYR A 227 -3.42 -3.62 3.30
C TYR A 227 -3.38 -5.14 3.33
N LYS A 228 -2.43 -5.70 2.58
CA LYS A 228 -2.06 -7.12 2.64
C LYS A 228 -0.60 -7.21 3.03
N ILE A 229 -0.29 -7.87 4.13
CA ILE A 229 1.06 -7.91 4.69
C ILE A 229 1.43 -9.32 5.07
N SER A 230 2.59 -9.76 4.61
CA SER A 230 3.02 -11.12 4.88
C SER A 230 4.52 -11.34 4.96
N ASN A 231 4.88 -12.46 5.60
CA ASN A 231 6.24 -12.97 5.73
C ASN A 231 7.19 -11.98 6.41
N LEU A 232 6.76 -11.38 7.52
CA LEU A 232 7.55 -10.39 8.26
C LEU A 232 7.89 -10.88 9.67
N LYS A 233 9.13 -10.62 10.08
CA LYS A 233 9.59 -10.81 11.46
C LYS A 233 9.78 -9.47 12.16
N PHE A 234 9.09 -9.25 13.26
CA PHE A 234 9.27 -8.10 14.14
C PHE A 234 10.19 -8.50 15.30
N GLN A 235 11.33 -7.82 15.42
CA GLN A 235 12.31 -8.16 16.45
C GLN A 235 12.87 -6.89 17.11
N GLN A 236 12.94 -6.89 18.44
CA GLN A 236 13.68 -5.90 19.22
C GLN A 236 14.91 -6.52 19.88
N GLY A 237 15.91 -5.69 20.20
CA GLY A 237 17.01 -6.09 21.07
C GLY A 237 16.57 -6.26 22.53
N GLU A 238 17.44 -6.81 23.37
CA GLU A 238 17.16 -7.28 24.75
C GLU A 238 16.63 -6.25 25.76
N VAL A 239 16.45 -4.98 25.37
CA VAL A 239 16.03 -3.95 26.31
C VAL A 239 14.52 -3.85 26.31
N TYR A 240 13.91 -4.35 27.39
CA TYR A 240 12.53 -4.08 27.83
C TYR A 240 12.32 -2.58 28.07
N LYS A 241 12.37 -1.76 27.01
CA LYS A 241 11.96 -0.36 27.08
C LYS A 241 10.43 -0.34 27.09
N THR A 242 9.89 -0.07 28.26
CA THR A 242 8.46 0.15 28.49
C THR A 242 7.87 1.07 27.43
N GLY A 243 6.79 0.64 26.77
CA GLY A 243 5.96 1.49 25.89
C GLY A 243 6.13 1.29 24.39
N LEU A 244 7.11 0.49 23.93
CA LEU A 244 7.26 0.19 22.51
C LEU A 244 6.29 -0.95 22.11
N ARG A 245 5.50 -0.71 21.07
CA ARG A 245 4.52 -1.64 20.48
C ARG A 245 4.97 -1.96 19.05
N TYR A 246 5.04 -3.24 18.66
CA TYR A 246 5.58 -3.63 17.35
C TYR A 246 4.66 -3.27 16.20
N LEU A 247 3.44 -3.75 16.31
CA LEU A 247 2.51 -3.77 15.21
C LEU A 247 1.20 -3.19 15.71
N LYS A 248 0.88 -1.99 15.22
CA LYS A 248 -0.37 -1.31 15.54
C LYS A 248 -1.23 -1.28 14.29
N VAL A 249 -2.40 -1.91 14.37
CA VAL A 249 -3.38 -1.99 13.29
C VAL A 249 -4.57 -1.14 13.66
N TYR A 250 -4.51 0.13 13.28
CA TYR A 250 -5.56 1.12 13.51
C TYR A 250 -6.62 1.13 12.40
N GLY A 251 -6.21 0.84 11.17
CA GLY A 251 -7.10 0.83 10.02
C GLY A 251 -7.91 -0.45 9.89
N ASN A 252 -8.82 -0.46 8.91
CA ASN A 252 -9.83 -1.50 8.75
C ASN A 252 -9.51 -2.44 7.59
N LYS A 253 -10.13 -3.63 7.56
CA LYS A 253 -10.09 -4.55 6.41
C LYS A 253 -8.68 -4.95 5.98
N ASN A 254 -7.71 -4.88 6.88
CA ASN A 254 -6.33 -5.29 6.59
C ASN A 254 -6.19 -6.80 6.77
N LYS A 255 -5.31 -7.41 5.99
CA LYS A 255 -4.98 -8.83 6.05
C LYS A 255 -3.51 -9.00 6.37
N LEU A 256 -3.21 -9.71 7.45
CA LEU A 256 -1.86 -9.97 7.91
C LEU A 256 -1.70 -11.48 8.07
N HIS A 257 -0.70 -12.06 7.41
CA HIS A 257 -0.41 -13.49 7.56
C HIS A 257 1.09 -13.78 7.62
N ASP A 258 1.49 -14.92 8.20
CA ASP A 258 2.90 -15.31 8.34
C ASP A 258 3.73 -14.23 9.05
N ILE A 259 3.24 -13.78 10.21
CA ILE A 259 3.88 -12.73 11.00
C ILE A 259 4.46 -13.31 12.27
N SER A 260 5.76 -13.08 12.49
CA SER A 260 6.42 -13.42 13.76
C SER A 260 6.80 -12.16 14.52
N LEU A 261 6.60 -12.12 15.83
CA LEU A 261 7.02 -11.02 16.69
C LEU A 261 7.79 -11.57 17.89
N SER A 262 8.93 -10.98 18.24
CA SER A 262 9.76 -11.43 19.37
C SER A 262 10.45 -10.32 20.15
N GLY A 263 10.52 -10.50 21.48
CA GLY A 263 11.05 -9.52 22.43
C GLY A 263 10.04 -8.41 22.74
N GLY A 264 10.25 -7.53 23.72
CA GLY A 264 9.47 -6.28 23.88
C GLY A 264 8.20 -6.35 24.75
N SER A 265 7.45 -5.23 24.81
CA SER A 265 6.34 -5.07 25.77
C SER A 265 4.98 -5.52 25.24
N TYR A 266 4.64 -5.21 23.99
CA TYR A 266 3.33 -5.52 23.39
C TYR A 266 3.52 -6.05 21.98
N GLY A 267 2.94 -7.21 21.66
CA GLY A 267 2.96 -7.80 20.33
C GLY A 267 2.11 -7.00 19.33
N ILE A 268 0.83 -7.33 19.23
CA ILE A 268 -0.08 -6.72 18.25
C ILE A 268 -1.17 -5.92 18.97
N VAL A 269 -1.38 -4.68 18.54
CA VAL A 269 -2.49 -3.84 19.01
C VAL A 269 -3.43 -3.57 17.84
N VAL A 270 -4.68 -4.03 17.95
CA VAL A 270 -5.70 -3.93 16.91
C VAL A 270 -6.81 -3.01 17.40
N THR A 271 -7.00 -1.87 16.76
CA THR A 271 -8.12 -0.98 17.06
C THR A 271 -9.09 -0.82 15.90
N GLY A 272 -8.68 -1.16 14.68
CA GLY A 272 -9.57 -1.13 13.53
C GLY A 272 -10.44 -2.37 13.44
N ASP A 273 -11.39 -2.32 12.52
CA ASP A 273 -12.44 -3.32 12.34
C ASP A 273 -12.21 -4.18 11.09
N HIS A 274 -12.83 -5.37 11.08
CA HIS A 274 -12.81 -6.28 9.94
C HIS A 274 -11.41 -6.69 9.47
N ASN A 275 -10.42 -6.65 10.36
CA ASN A 275 -9.07 -7.11 10.03
C ASN A 275 -8.96 -8.63 10.15
N GLN A 276 -8.10 -9.22 9.35
CA GLN A 276 -7.81 -10.66 9.32
C GLN A 276 -6.36 -10.89 9.71
N PHE A 277 -6.14 -11.79 10.67
CA PHE A 277 -4.82 -12.22 11.14
C PHE A 277 -4.73 -13.74 11.05
N GLU A 278 -3.70 -14.24 10.40
CA GLU A 278 -3.54 -15.68 10.14
C GLU A 278 -2.06 -16.07 10.33
N ASP A 279 -1.77 -17.24 10.91
CA ASP A 279 -0.38 -17.71 11.09
C ASP A 279 0.51 -16.69 11.83
N ILE A 280 0.09 -16.33 13.04
CA ILE A 280 0.76 -15.33 13.88
C ILE A 280 1.55 -16.03 14.98
N ASN A 281 2.85 -15.75 15.07
CA ASN A 281 3.71 -16.23 16.16
C ASN A 281 4.19 -15.06 17.02
N ILE A 282 3.93 -15.08 18.32
CA ILE A 282 4.36 -14.04 19.27
C ILE A 282 5.14 -14.69 20.41
N SER A 283 6.39 -14.28 20.62
CA SER A 283 7.23 -14.88 21.65
C SER A 283 8.03 -13.89 22.50
N HIS A 284 8.32 -14.28 23.75
CA HIS A 284 9.15 -13.52 24.69
C HIS A 284 8.68 -12.06 24.88
N MET A 285 7.40 -11.89 25.18
CA MET A 285 6.78 -10.56 25.37
C MET A 285 6.03 -10.45 26.69
N ASN A 286 5.69 -9.23 27.09
CA ASN A 286 4.78 -9.04 28.22
C ASN A 286 3.33 -9.34 27.83
N ASP A 287 2.82 -8.66 26.81
CA ASP A 287 1.46 -8.87 26.30
C ASP A 287 1.48 -9.32 24.83
N GLY A 288 0.65 -10.30 24.48
CA GLY A 288 0.58 -10.87 23.13
C GLY A 288 -0.24 -10.01 22.16
N MET A 289 -1.57 -10.13 22.21
CA MET A 289 -2.51 -9.36 21.37
C MET A 289 -3.49 -8.55 22.21
N ARG A 290 -3.70 -7.29 21.83
CA ARG A 290 -4.72 -6.40 22.41
C ARG A 290 -5.68 -5.93 21.33
N ILE A 291 -6.96 -6.26 21.48
CA ILE A 291 -7.99 -6.07 20.45
C ILE A 291 -9.08 -5.18 21.03
N SER A 292 -9.25 -4.00 20.44
CA SER A 292 -10.33 -3.07 20.78
C SER A 292 -11.31 -2.82 19.63
N GLY A 293 -10.95 -3.20 18.40
CA GLY A 293 -11.85 -3.14 17.26
C GLY A 293 -12.84 -4.31 17.21
N SER A 294 -13.69 -4.31 16.21
CA SER A 294 -14.81 -5.24 16.05
C SER A 294 -14.75 -6.00 14.72
N TYR A 295 -15.44 -7.14 14.66
CA TYR A 295 -15.50 -7.99 13.47
C TYR A 295 -14.14 -8.47 12.95
N ASN A 296 -13.12 -8.50 13.81
CA ASN A 296 -11.82 -9.02 13.41
C ASN A 296 -11.83 -10.56 13.46
N GLU A 297 -11.12 -11.17 12.52
CA GLU A 297 -10.95 -12.61 12.39
C GLU A 297 -9.47 -12.93 12.67
N ILE A 298 -9.23 -13.81 13.63
CA ILE A 298 -7.87 -14.17 14.06
C ILE A 298 -7.77 -15.69 14.09
N ASP A 299 -6.86 -16.27 13.32
CA ASP A 299 -6.71 -17.71 13.21
C ASP A 299 -5.24 -18.14 13.30
N ARG A 300 -5.01 -19.34 13.84
CA ARG A 300 -3.68 -19.97 13.95
C ARG A 300 -2.64 -19.07 14.62
N VAL A 301 -2.86 -18.84 15.92
CA VAL A 301 -1.97 -18.01 16.75
C VAL A 301 -1.14 -18.88 17.69
N ILE A 302 0.18 -18.68 17.67
CA ILE A 302 1.13 -19.30 18.59
C ILE A 302 1.69 -18.22 19.51
N LEU A 303 1.61 -18.46 20.83
CA LEU A 303 2.07 -17.55 21.88
C LEU A 303 3.07 -18.27 22.77
N GLU A 304 4.32 -17.82 22.84
CA GLU A 304 5.37 -18.50 23.61
C GLU A 304 6.03 -17.56 24.62
N THR A 305 6.07 -17.95 25.88
CA THR A 305 6.72 -17.15 26.93
C THR A 305 6.13 -15.73 27.00
N ILE A 306 4.83 -15.65 27.25
CA ILE A 306 4.10 -14.39 27.42
C ILE A 306 3.88 -14.13 28.91
N SER A 307 4.47 -13.08 29.45
CA SER A 307 4.56 -12.91 30.92
C SER A 307 3.30 -12.36 31.59
N SER A 308 2.46 -11.64 30.86
CA SER A 308 1.25 -10.96 31.37
C SER A 308 -0.02 -11.50 30.69
N ARG A 309 -0.54 -10.85 29.64
CA ARG A 309 -1.80 -11.21 28.98
C ARG A 309 -1.50 -11.76 27.59
N CYS A 310 -1.92 -13.00 27.30
CA CYS A 310 -1.81 -13.52 25.94
C CYS A 310 -2.67 -12.74 24.98
N ILE A 311 -3.98 -12.70 25.25
CA ILE A 311 -4.95 -12.07 24.37
C ILE A 311 -5.95 -11.30 25.22
N SER A 312 -6.11 -10.01 24.93
CA SER A 312 -7.09 -9.17 25.62
C SER A 312 -8.05 -8.51 24.65
N PHE A 313 -9.34 -8.74 24.84
CA PHE A 313 -10.45 -8.07 24.18
C PHE A 313 -10.96 -6.94 25.07
N GLU A 314 -10.88 -5.71 24.59
CA GLU A 314 -11.22 -4.50 25.33
C GLU A 314 -12.74 -4.23 25.34
N PHE A 315 -13.18 -3.31 26.19
CA PHE A 315 -14.60 -3.07 26.49
C PHE A 315 -15.49 -2.80 25.27
N TYR A 316 -14.98 -2.12 24.25
CA TYR A 316 -15.75 -1.78 23.04
C TYR A 316 -15.57 -2.78 21.89
N SER A 317 -14.78 -3.84 22.09
CA SER A 317 -14.58 -4.86 21.06
C SER A 317 -15.80 -5.78 21.00
N HIS A 318 -16.32 -6.00 19.79
CA HIS A 318 -17.46 -6.91 19.63
C HIS A 318 -17.42 -7.70 18.32
N HIS A 319 -18.13 -8.83 18.29
CA HIS A 319 -18.26 -9.69 17.11
C HIS A 319 -16.91 -10.17 16.54
N ASN A 320 -15.85 -10.23 17.35
CA ASN A 320 -14.57 -10.77 16.90
C ASN A 320 -14.59 -12.29 17.00
N THR A 321 -13.92 -12.96 16.07
CA THR A 321 -13.71 -14.41 16.12
C THR A 321 -12.22 -14.68 16.24
N ILE A 322 -11.87 -15.55 17.19
CA ILE A 322 -10.52 -16.07 17.31
C ILE A 322 -10.51 -17.59 17.43
N SER A 323 -9.66 -18.23 16.65
CA SER A 323 -9.57 -19.69 16.57
C SER A 323 -8.15 -20.23 16.51
N ASN A 324 -8.00 -21.49 16.91
CA ASN A 324 -6.79 -22.29 16.74
C ASN A 324 -5.57 -21.64 17.41
N VAL A 325 -5.69 -21.38 18.71
CA VAL A 325 -4.65 -20.67 19.48
C VAL A 325 -3.94 -21.62 20.43
N THR A 326 -2.63 -21.64 20.34
CA THR A 326 -1.76 -22.36 21.29
C THR A 326 -0.92 -21.37 22.06
N GLY A 327 -0.92 -21.44 23.38
CA GLY A 327 0.01 -20.69 24.21
C GLY A 327 0.84 -21.59 25.12
N ASN A 328 2.17 -21.48 25.00
CA ASN A 328 3.13 -22.21 25.82
C ASN A 328 3.85 -21.27 26.79
N ASN A 329 3.99 -21.69 28.06
CA ASN A 329 4.64 -20.89 29.11
C ASN A 329 4.01 -19.48 29.26
N VAL A 330 2.68 -19.41 29.42
CA VAL A 330 1.97 -18.13 29.45
C VAL A 330 1.47 -17.74 30.84
N GLY A 331 1.40 -16.42 31.08
CA GLY A 331 0.97 -15.83 32.34
C GLY A 331 -0.53 -15.90 32.57
N SER A 332 -1.29 -15.28 31.66
CA SER A 332 -2.75 -15.35 31.57
C SER A 332 -3.14 -15.62 30.11
N GLY A 333 -4.15 -16.46 29.88
CA GLY A 333 -4.65 -16.75 28.53
C GLY A 333 -5.49 -15.60 27.97
N ILE A 334 -6.80 -15.80 27.85
CA ILE A 334 -7.72 -14.79 27.29
C ILE A 334 -8.33 -13.95 28.41
N ARG A 335 -8.33 -12.63 28.22
CA ARG A 335 -9.14 -11.72 29.02
C ARG A 335 -10.12 -10.98 28.11
N SER A 336 -11.41 -11.14 28.33
CA SER A 336 -12.43 -10.44 27.54
C SER A 336 -13.25 -9.48 28.40
N SER A 337 -13.36 -8.24 27.94
CA SER A 337 -14.29 -7.23 28.44
C SER A 337 -15.31 -6.81 27.38
N GLY A 338 -15.14 -7.28 26.15
CA GLY A 338 -16.00 -6.99 25.01
C GLY A 338 -17.17 -7.96 24.86
N GLN A 339 -18.04 -7.73 23.89
CA GLN A 339 -19.32 -8.44 23.73
C GLN A 339 -19.36 -9.29 22.47
N ASP A 340 -20.16 -10.37 22.45
CA ASP A 340 -20.40 -11.19 21.25
C ASP A 340 -19.11 -11.72 20.57
N ASN A 341 -18.03 -11.93 21.33
CA ASN A 341 -16.80 -12.49 20.79
C ASN A 341 -16.86 -14.02 20.85
N THR A 342 -16.26 -14.65 19.86
CA THR A 342 -16.24 -16.10 19.69
C THR A 342 -14.82 -16.65 19.82
N PHE A 343 -14.66 -17.63 20.71
CA PHE A 343 -13.40 -18.30 21.04
C PHE A 343 -13.50 -19.79 20.66
N LYS A 344 -12.67 -20.29 19.73
CA LYS A 344 -12.62 -21.71 19.34
C LYS A 344 -11.22 -22.31 19.43
N ASN A 345 -11.11 -23.56 19.87
CA ASN A 345 -9.89 -24.37 19.80
C ASN A 345 -8.67 -23.71 20.46
N PHE A 346 -8.69 -23.61 21.80
CA PHE A 346 -7.61 -23.01 22.59
C PHE A 346 -6.84 -24.06 23.40
N SER A 347 -5.52 -23.94 23.44
CA SER A 347 -4.65 -24.75 24.31
C SER A 347 -3.61 -23.88 25.01
N PHE A 348 -3.76 -23.66 26.32
CA PHE A 348 -2.82 -22.88 27.13
C PHE A 348 -2.12 -23.72 28.19
N THR A 349 -0.79 -23.68 28.21
CA THR A 349 0.03 -24.20 29.31
C THR A 349 0.64 -23.07 30.12
N LYS A 350 0.56 -23.18 31.45
CA LYS A 350 1.00 -22.15 32.36
C LYS A 350 2.52 -22.14 32.49
N GLY A 351 3.11 -20.95 32.54
CA GLY A 351 4.50 -20.82 32.98
C GLY A 351 4.67 -20.94 34.49
N ASN A 352 5.84 -21.43 34.92
CA ASN A 352 6.16 -21.56 36.33
C ASN A 352 6.16 -20.19 37.03
N GLY A 353 5.44 -20.08 38.14
CA GLY A 353 5.39 -18.86 38.96
C GLY A 353 4.31 -17.84 38.58
N TYR A 354 3.60 -18.01 37.46
CA TYR A 354 2.49 -17.13 37.11
C TYR A 354 1.22 -17.45 37.92
N ARG A 355 0.40 -16.42 38.20
CA ARG A 355 -0.88 -16.54 38.92
C ARG A 355 -2.11 -16.25 38.05
N GLY A 356 -1.97 -16.16 36.73
CA GLY A 356 -3.07 -15.78 35.84
C GLY A 356 -4.10 -16.88 35.58
N ASP A 357 -5.20 -16.45 34.96
CA ASP A 357 -6.35 -17.25 34.52
C ASP A 357 -6.14 -17.80 33.11
N GLY A 358 -6.78 -18.93 32.79
CA GLY A 358 -6.85 -19.45 31.43
C GLY A 358 -7.76 -18.59 30.55
N ILE A 359 -9.01 -18.41 30.98
CA ILE A 359 -9.94 -17.45 30.38
C ILE A 359 -10.63 -16.66 31.51
N LEU A 360 -10.57 -15.33 31.41
CA LEU A 360 -11.23 -14.40 32.33
C LEU A 360 -12.23 -13.52 31.55
N LEU A 361 -13.50 -13.60 31.93
CA LEU A 361 -14.57 -12.77 31.37
C LEU A 361 -14.97 -11.71 32.41
N SER A 362 -14.92 -10.44 31.99
CA SER A 362 -15.33 -9.31 32.84
C SER A 362 -16.86 -9.22 32.90
N PRO A 363 -17.46 -8.54 33.90
CA PRO A 363 -18.92 -8.48 34.08
C PRO A 363 -19.71 -7.95 32.86
N ASN A 364 -19.06 -7.13 32.03
CA ASN A 364 -19.69 -6.52 30.86
C ASN A 364 -19.51 -7.36 29.58
N ALA A 365 -18.76 -8.47 29.65
CA ALA A 365 -18.53 -9.38 28.53
C ALA A 365 -19.73 -10.31 28.34
N GLN A 366 -20.76 -9.78 27.68
CA GLN A 366 -22.00 -10.49 27.38
C GLN A 366 -21.85 -11.36 26.13
N SER A 367 -22.67 -12.42 26.05
CA SER A 367 -22.87 -13.22 24.84
C SER A 367 -21.60 -13.81 24.22
N GLN A 368 -20.64 -14.21 25.06
CA GLN A 368 -19.43 -14.85 24.57
C GLN A 368 -19.71 -16.31 24.17
N ALA A 369 -19.15 -16.75 23.05
CA ALA A 369 -19.15 -18.17 22.67
C ALA A 369 -17.76 -18.76 22.88
N ALA A 370 -17.67 -19.92 23.54
CA ALA A 370 -16.42 -20.64 23.75
C ALA A 370 -16.57 -22.12 23.42
N GLU A 371 -15.71 -22.66 22.55
CA GLU A 371 -15.73 -24.05 22.10
C GLU A 371 -14.32 -24.66 22.16
N ARG A 372 -14.22 -25.90 22.68
CA ARG A 372 -12.97 -26.71 22.71
C ARG A 372 -11.80 -25.96 23.35
N VAL A 373 -11.95 -25.62 24.63
CA VAL A 373 -10.96 -24.88 25.41
C VAL A 373 -10.22 -25.81 26.37
N LYS A 374 -8.89 -25.87 26.25
CA LYS A 374 -7.99 -26.50 27.21
C LYS A 374 -7.07 -25.44 27.81
N ALA A 375 -7.30 -25.04 29.05
CA ALA A 375 -6.50 -23.99 29.69
C ALA A 375 -6.26 -24.28 31.18
N PHE A 376 -5.17 -23.76 31.71
CA PHE A 376 -4.93 -23.76 33.15
C PHE A 376 -5.87 -22.78 33.87
N GLY A 377 -6.18 -23.03 35.15
CA GLY A 377 -6.90 -22.05 35.98
C GLY A 377 -8.43 -21.98 35.78
N GLY A 378 -9.03 -22.89 35.00
CA GLY A 378 -10.47 -22.91 34.77
C GLY A 378 -11.01 -21.67 34.03
N LEU A 379 -12.33 -21.63 33.83
CA LEU A 379 -13.04 -20.46 33.32
C LEU A 379 -13.52 -19.62 34.51
N ASN A 380 -12.89 -18.47 34.73
CA ASN A 380 -13.32 -17.52 35.76
C ASN A 380 -14.26 -16.49 35.12
N ILE A 381 -15.57 -16.68 35.32
CA ILE A 381 -16.59 -15.72 34.91
C ILE A 381 -16.89 -14.82 36.11
N VAL A 382 -16.39 -13.59 36.08
CA VAL A 382 -16.69 -12.61 37.13
C VAL A 382 -17.90 -11.80 36.69
N GLY A 383 -19.10 -12.18 37.14
CA GLY A 383 -20.31 -11.35 37.06
C GLY A 383 -21.26 -11.56 35.86
N TYR A 384 -21.67 -12.79 35.58
CA TYR A 384 -22.57 -13.10 34.46
C TYR A 384 -24.07 -12.84 34.76
N ARG A 385 -24.76 -12.13 33.87
CA ARG A 385 -26.23 -12.16 33.67
C ARG A 385 -26.50 -12.29 32.16
N GLY A 386 -26.73 -13.51 31.64
CA GLY A 386 -27.29 -13.71 30.30
C GLY A 386 -26.81 -14.99 29.60
N GLU A 387 -27.71 -15.90 29.27
CA GLU A 387 -27.48 -17.25 28.71
C GLU A 387 -26.36 -17.36 27.65
N GLY A 388 -25.30 -18.12 27.95
CA GLY A 388 -24.27 -18.53 27.01
C GLY A 388 -23.80 -19.94 27.36
N LEU A 389 -24.03 -20.90 26.46
CA LEU A 389 -23.64 -22.30 26.63
C LEU A 389 -22.11 -22.42 26.47
N VAL A 390 -21.41 -22.72 27.55
CA VAL A 390 -19.99 -23.11 27.51
C VAL A 390 -19.93 -24.63 27.60
N ASN A 391 -19.57 -25.31 26.51
CA ASN A 391 -19.27 -26.73 26.53
C ASN A 391 -17.77 -26.91 26.85
N MET A 392 -17.46 -27.17 28.13
CA MET A 392 -16.11 -27.58 28.53
C MET A 392 -16.01 -29.11 28.46
N GLU A 393 -15.30 -29.62 27.46
CA GLU A 393 -14.91 -31.03 27.42
C GLU A 393 -13.44 -31.19 27.85
N GLY A 394 -13.20 -32.01 28.88
CA GLY A 394 -11.89 -32.57 29.23
C GLY A 394 -11.22 -31.97 30.47
N ILE A 395 -11.27 -32.72 31.58
CA ILE A 395 -10.33 -32.63 32.71
C ILE A 395 -9.15 -33.57 32.40
#